data_AF-A0AAD4X9N4-F1
#
_entry.id   AF-A0AAD4X9N4-F1
#
_cell.length_a   1.000
_cell.length_b   1.000
_cell.length_c   1.000
_cell.angle_alpha   90.00
_cell.angle_beta   90.00
_cell.angle_gamma   90.00
#
_symmetry.space_group_name_H-M   'P 1'
#
loop_
_entity.id
_entity.type
_entity.pdbx_description
1 polymer ?
#
loop_
_entity_poly.entity_id
_entity_poly.type
_entity_poly.pdbx_seq_one_letter_code
_entity_poly.pdbx_strand_id
1 'polypeptide(L)' 'DVRRVQEILQKKPFHFSNLQRLKLQKIILSTDSMHAIASLVKISPIIESLKLELCQ' A
#
# COMPACT_ATOMS: atom_id res chain seq x y z
N ASP A 1 9.36 13.10 -0.18
CA ASP A 1 10.51 12.49 0.52
C ASP A 1 10.03 11.22 1.21
N VAL A 2 10.46 10.06 0.71
CA VAL A 2 10.02 8.72 1.17
C VAL A 2 10.34 8.50 2.66
N ARG A 3 11.43 9.09 3.16
CA ARG A 3 11.89 8.94 4.55
C ARG A 3 10.89 9.53 5.54
N ARG A 4 10.34 10.70 5.21
CA ARG A 4 9.33 11.39 6.04
C ARG A 4 8.01 10.62 6.12
N VAL A 5 7.64 9.91 5.05
CA VAL A 5 6.44 9.06 5.03
C VAL A 5 6.62 7.85 5.94
N GLN A 6 7.78 7.20 5.90
CA GLN A 6 8.11 6.08 6.79
C GLN A 6 8.10 6.48 8.28
N GLU A 7 8.68 7.63 8.64
CA GLU A 7 8.69 8.12 10.03
C GLU A 7 7.28 8.38 10.58
N ILE A 8 6.37 8.90 9.75
CA ILE A 8 4.98 9.14 10.13
C ILE A 8 4.22 7.82 10.34
N LEU A 9 4.45 6.83 9.47
CA LEU A 9 3.86 5.50 9.58
C LEU A 9 4.38 4.70 10.77
N GLN A 10 5.60 4.97 11.24
CA GLN A 10 6.13 4.35 12.45
C GLN A 10 5.63 4.99 13.75
N LYS A 11 5.40 6.32 13.77
CA LYS A 11 4.94 7.05 14.97
C LYS A 11 3.45 6.91 15.26
N LYS A 12 2.65 6.62 14.25
CA LYS A 12 1.25 6.22 14.42
C LYS A 12 1.12 4.84 13.81
N PRO A 13 0.96 3.77 14.61
CA PRO A 13 0.64 2.47 14.05
C PRO A 13 -0.75 2.59 13.44
N PHE A 14 -0.82 3.00 12.18
CA PHE A 14 -1.95 2.73 11.32
C PHE A 14 -1.93 1.22 11.10
N HIS A 15 -2.35 0.50 12.13
CA HIS A 15 -2.65 -0.91 12.01
C HIS A 15 -3.88 -0.98 11.13
N PHE A 16 -3.64 -1.26 9.86
CA PHE A 16 -4.63 -1.75 8.93
C PHE A 16 -5.06 -3.18 9.31
N SER A 17 -5.25 -3.45 10.61
CA SER A 17 -5.48 -4.78 11.19
C SER A 17 -6.77 -5.42 10.70
N ASN A 18 -7.67 -4.64 10.10
CA ASN A 18 -8.91 -5.14 9.50
C ASN A 18 -8.99 -4.84 8.00
N LEU A 19 -7.90 -4.36 7.37
CA LEU A 19 -7.91 -4.03 5.95
C LEU A 19 -7.73 -5.31 5.13
N GLN A 20 -8.83 -6.02 4.92
CA GLN A 20 -8.84 -7.23 4.09
C GLN A 20 -8.90 -6.94 2.60
N ARG A 21 -9.47 -5.79 2.22
CA ARG A 21 -9.71 -5.43 0.82
C ARG A 21 -9.12 -4.07 0.52
N LEU A 22 -8.19 -4.04 -0.41
CA LEU A 22 -7.55 -2.82 -0.88
C LEU A 22 -7.87 -2.60 -2.37
N LYS A 23 -8.47 -1.45 -2.67
CA LYS A 23 -8.68 -0.99 -4.05
C LYS A 23 -7.84 0.25 -4.29
N LEU A 24 -6.93 0.18 -5.25
CA LEU A 24 -6.14 1.29 -5.72
C LEU A 24 -6.64 1.67 -7.13
N GLN A 25 -7.03 2.92 -7.32
CA GLN A 25 -7.57 3.43 -8.58
C GLN A 25 -6.67 4.47 -9.20
N LYS A 26 -6.73 4.60 -10.53
CA LYS A 26 -5.94 5.56 -11.32
C LYS A 26 -4.45 5.42 -11.05
N ILE A 27 -3.98 4.18 -10.98
CA ILE A 27 -2.57 3.88 -10.73
C ILE A 27 -1.82 3.93 -12.06
N ILE A 28 -0.66 4.58 -12.05
CA ILE A 28 0.35 4.42 -13.10
C ILE A 28 1.30 3.33 -12.63
N LEU A 29 1.41 2.24 -13.39
CA LEU A 29 2.35 1.16 -13.06
C LEU A 29 3.78 1.59 -13.41
N SER A 30 4.59 1.66 -12.37
CA SER A 30 6.04 1.87 -12.41
C SER A 30 6.70 0.85 -11.48
N THR A 31 8.00 0.65 -11.62
CA THR A 31 8.76 -0.21 -10.70
C THR A 31 8.57 0.23 -9.25
N ASP A 32 8.56 1.53 -8.98
CA ASP A 32 8.40 2.09 -7.63
C ASP A 32 7.01 1.83 -7.05
N SER A 33 5.95 2.00 -7.85
CA SER A 33 4.58 1.74 -7.40
C SER A 33 4.36 0.26 -7.14
N MET A 34 4.95 -0.63 -7.94
CA MET A 34 4.93 -2.07 -7.67
C MET A 34 5.69 -2.44 -6.38
N HIS A 35 6.84 -1.82 -6.11
CA HIS A 35 7.57 -2.04 -4.85
C HIS A 35 6.78 -1.54 -3.62
N ALA A 36 6.08 -0.42 -3.74
CA ALA A 36 5.22 0.11 -2.68
C ALA A 36 4.04 -0.84 -2.40
N ILE A 37 3.38 -1.34 -3.45
CA ILE A 37 2.29 -2.32 -3.34
C ILE A 37 2.79 -3.61 -2.68
N ALA A 38 3.92 -4.15 -3.14
CA ALA A 38 4.51 -5.36 -2.56
C ALA A 38 4.86 -5.17 -1.08
N SER A 39 5.43 -4.01 -0.72
CA SER A 39 5.75 -3.67 0.68
C SER A 39 4.49 -3.61 1.54
N LEU A 40 3.40 -3.02 1.03
CA LEU A 40 2.13 -2.92 1.73
C LEU A 40 1.49 -4.28 1.99
N VAL A 41 1.48 -5.16 0.98
CA VAL A 41 0.97 -6.54 1.12
C VAL A 41 1.81 -7.32 2.14
N LYS A 42 3.14 -7.14 2.13
CA LYS A 42 4.05 -7.81 3.06
C LYS A 42 3.82 -7.43 4.53
N ILE A 43 3.56 -6.15 4.82
CA ILE A 43 3.34 -5.67 6.20
C ILE A 43 1.90 -5.87 6.68
N SER A 44 0.98 -6.21 5.79
CA SER A 44 -0.44 -6.36 6.08
C SER A 44 -0.94 -7.72 5.61
N PRO A 45 -0.57 -8.82 6.30
CA PRO A 45 -0.94 -10.19 5.92
C PRO A 45 -2.45 -10.45 5.92
N ILE A 46 -3.24 -9.51 6.45
CA ILE A 46 -4.70 -9.56 6.52
C ILE A 46 -5.33 -9.14 5.18
N ILE A 47 -4.59 -8.51 4.27
CA ILE A 47 -5.09 -8.19 2.92
C ILE A 47 -5.32 -9.49 2.15
N GLU A 48 -6.59 -9.84 1.96
CA GLU A 48 -7.06 -10.99 1.19
C GLU A 48 -7.34 -10.63 -0.27
N SER A 49 -7.60 -9.34 -0.55
CA SER A 49 -7.98 -8.86 -1.88
C SER A 49 -7.29 -7.55 -2.23
N LEU A 50 -6.60 -7.54 -3.36
CA LEU A 50 -5.99 -6.36 -3.96
C LEU A 50 -6.57 -6.14 -5.36
N LYS A 51 -7.21 -4.98 -5.58
CA LYS A 51 -7.69 -4.55 -6.89
C LYS A 51 -6.93 -3.33 -7.36
N LEU A 52 -6.29 -3.46 -8.52
CA LEU A 52 -5.59 -2.38 -9.20
C LEU A 52 -6.42 -1.92 -10.40
N GLU A 53 -6.77 -0.65 -10.45
CA GLU A 53 -7.49 -0.02 -11.56
C GLU A 53 -6.57 1.05 -12.16
N LEU A 54 -6.08 0.79 -13.37
CA LEU A 54 -5.04 1.61 -14.01
C LEU A 54 -5.62 2.90 -14.57
N CYS A 55 -4.78 3.94 -14.70
CA CYS A 55 -5.11 5.04 -15.59
C CYS A 55 -5.20 4.51 -17.04
N GLN A 56 -6.28 4.88 -17.73
CA GLN A 56 -6.38 4.70 -19.19
C GLN A 56 -5.45 5.67 -19.91
#